data_AF-A0A0G2USB0-F1
#
_entry.id   AF-A0A0G2USB0-F1
#
_cell.length_a   1.000
_cell.length_b   1.000
_cell.length_c   1.000
_cell.angle_alpha   90.00
_cell.angle_beta   90.00
_cell.angle_gamma   90.00
#
_symmetry.space_group_name_H-M   'P 1'
#
loop_
_entity.id
_entity.type
_entity.pdbx_description
1 polymer ?
#
loop_
_entity_poly.entity_id
_entity_poly.type
_entity_poly.pdbx_seq_one_letter_code
_entity_poly.pdbx_strand_id
1 'polypeptide(L)'
;QLKYPAPGSPELAKRVQELNSGFKRVHLDKKRGLDHGAWVPLMLMYPEANIPVCQLSIQLRKDAKHHYNIGRALAPLREEGVLIVGSGSATHNLRDLDFDAKDVTPWAAEFDNWLEESLVNGRYEDVNDYEKKAPHAKRAHPWPDHFYPLHVAMGASGDNSKAELIHRSWGLGTLSYASYKFTA
;
A
#
# COMPACT_ATOMS: atom_id res chain seq x y z
N GLN A 1 -11.18 21.32 -7.01
CA GLN A 1 -10.08 20.42 -6.59
C GLN A 1 -10.25 20.16 -5.11
N LEU A 2 -10.41 18.89 -4.70
CA LEU A 2 -10.45 18.51 -3.29
C LEU A 2 -9.07 18.80 -2.65
N LYS A 3 -9.06 19.29 -1.41
CA LYS A 3 -7.85 19.57 -0.64
C LYS A 3 -7.99 18.93 0.73
N TYR A 4 -6.92 18.27 1.18
CA TYR A 4 -6.80 17.75 2.54
C TYR A 4 -5.61 18.45 3.22
N PRO A 5 -5.85 19.49 4.04
CA PRO A 5 -4.82 20.43 4.48
C PRO A 5 -4.05 19.93 5.72
N ALA A 6 -3.64 18.65 5.73
CA ALA A 6 -2.86 18.12 6.85
C ALA A 6 -1.49 18.81 6.96
N PRO A 7 -1.02 19.12 8.18
CA PRO A 7 0.32 19.66 8.36
C PRO A 7 1.36 18.65 7.88
N GLY A 8 2.45 19.12 7.27
CA GLY A 8 3.60 18.26 6.98
C GLY A 8 4.36 17.88 8.25
N SER A 9 5.18 16.84 8.20
CA SER A 9 6.11 16.48 9.28
C SER A 9 7.56 16.42 8.79
N PRO A 10 8.29 17.56 8.80
CA PRO A 10 9.69 17.61 8.38
C PRO A 10 10.63 16.71 9.20
N GLU A 11 10.36 16.56 10.50
CA GLU A 11 11.11 15.71 11.42
C GLU A 11 10.94 14.24 11.04
N LEU A 12 9.70 13.80 10.79
CA LEU A 12 9.42 12.45 10.31
C LEU A 12 10.06 12.20 8.95
N ALA A 13 10.03 13.18 8.03
CA ALA A 13 10.66 13.04 6.72
C ALA A 13 12.18 12.80 6.83
N LYS A 14 12.87 13.52 7.73
CA LYS A 14 14.29 13.29 8.03
C LYS A 14 14.52 11.91 8.65
N ARG A 15 13.68 11.51 9.60
CA ARG A 15 13.75 10.19 10.25
C ARG A 15 13.60 9.04 9.24
N VAL A 16 12.63 9.16 8.33
CA VAL A 16 12.43 8.23 7.19
C VAL A 16 13.67 8.16 6.31
N GLN A 17 14.31 9.29 6.02
CA GLN A 17 15.55 9.35 5.24
C GLN A 17 16.71 8.65 5.95
N GLU A 18 16.89 8.87 7.25
CA GLU A 18 17.93 8.23 8.07
C GLU A 18 17.78 6.70 8.10
N LEU A 19 16.57 6.22 8.38
CA LEU A 19 16.24 4.79 8.41
C LEU A 19 16.48 4.10 7.05
N ASN A 20 16.30 4.84 5.95
CA ASN A 20 16.54 4.33 4.59
C ASN A 20 17.90 4.73 4.00
N SER A 21 18.87 5.11 4.83
CA SER A 21 20.22 5.50 4.37
C SER A 21 20.98 4.39 3.62
N GLY A 22 20.60 3.12 3.81
CA GLY A 22 21.13 1.99 3.05
C GLY A 22 20.69 1.95 1.57
N PHE A 23 19.72 2.77 1.17
CA PHE A 23 19.26 2.87 -0.22
C PHE A 23 20.02 3.96 -0.98
N LYS A 24 20.30 3.73 -2.27
CA LYS A 24 21.21 4.58 -3.07
C LYS A 24 20.90 6.07 -3.03
N ARG A 25 19.62 6.48 -2.98
CA ARG A 25 19.18 7.88 -2.85
C ARG A 25 17.78 7.96 -2.23
N VAL A 26 17.66 8.72 -1.14
CA VAL A 26 16.37 9.12 -0.55
C VAL A 26 16.33 10.65 -0.54
N HIS A 27 15.41 11.22 -1.31
CA HIS A 27 15.29 12.67 -1.49
C HIS A 27 14.17 13.25 -0.64
N LEU A 28 14.44 14.36 0.05
CA LEU A 28 13.43 15.14 0.75
C LEU A 28 12.83 16.16 -0.22
N ASP A 29 11.52 16.08 -0.44
CA ASP A 29 10.76 17.09 -1.19
C ASP A 29 9.93 17.93 -0.22
N LYS A 30 10.22 19.24 -0.17
CA LYS A 30 9.54 20.20 0.72
C LYS A 30 8.35 20.91 0.04
N LYS A 31 8.13 20.65 -1.25
CA LYS A 31 7.16 21.37 -2.09
C LYS A 31 6.03 20.47 -2.56
N ARG A 32 6.28 19.17 -2.73
CA ARG A 32 5.26 18.21 -3.14
C ARG A 32 4.19 18.08 -2.05
N GLY A 33 2.96 18.38 -2.42
CA GLY A 33 1.78 18.14 -1.57
C GLY A 33 1.30 16.69 -1.65
N LEU A 34 0.26 16.39 -0.87
CA LEU A 34 -0.40 15.08 -0.89
C LEU A 34 -1.08 14.83 -2.25
N ASP A 35 -0.81 13.67 -2.85
CA ASP A 35 -1.54 13.20 -4.02
C ASP A 35 -2.80 12.41 -3.64
N HIS A 36 -3.59 12.03 -4.66
CA HIS A 36 -4.89 11.39 -4.48
C HIS A 36 -4.83 10.08 -3.69
N GLY A 37 -3.76 9.30 -3.85
CA GLY A 37 -3.56 8.07 -3.09
C GLY A 37 -3.42 8.36 -1.60
N ALA A 38 -2.85 9.49 -1.21
CA ALA A 38 -2.69 9.88 0.18
C ALA A 38 -3.95 10.56 0.76
N TRP A 39 -4.54 11.56 0.07
CA TRP A 39 -5.62 12.34 0.68
C TRP A 39 -6.99 11.64 0.69
N VAL A 40 -7.30 10.74 -0.25
CA VAL A 40 -8.59 10.03 -0.28
C VAL A 40 -8.87 9.24 1.00
N PRO A 41 -7.99 8.31 1.45
CA PRO A 41 -8.25 7.56 2.67
C PRO A 41 -8.22 8.46 3.92
N LEU A 42 -7.32 9.45 3.94
CA LEU A 42 -7.18 10.33 5.09
C LEU A 42 -8.39 11.25 5.31
N MET A 43 -9.04 11.71 4.24
CA MET A 43 -10.29 12.48 4.33
C MET A 43 -11.42 11.70 5.02
N LEU A 44 -11.43 10.37 4.89
CA LEU A 44 -12.43 9.51 5.51
C LEU A 44 -12.05 9.13 6.95
N MET A 45 -10.77 8.84 7.19
CA MET A 45 -10.29 8.40 8.50
C MET A 45 -10.13 9.56 9.50
N TYR A 46 -9.64 10.71 9.03
CA TYR A 46 -9.25 11.86 9.86
C TYR A 46 -9.72 13.18 9.22
N PRO A 47 -11.03 13.41 9.09
CA PRO A 47 -11.58 14.54 8.32
C PRO A 47 -11.10 15.92 8.78
N GLU A 48 -10.73 16.07 10.06
CA GLU A 48 -10.22 17.34 10.62
C GLU A 48 -8.81 17.73 10.14
N ALA A 49 -8.08 16.84 9.46
CA ALA A 49 -6.75 17.10 8.92
C ALA A 49 -5.74 17.67 9.95
N ASN A 50 -5.86 17.29 11.22
CA ASN A 50 -5.04 17.80 12.31
C ASN A 50 -3.85 16.89 12.69
N ILE A 51 -3.69 15.76 11.98
CA ILE A 51 -2.56 14.82 12.17
C ILE A 51 -1.47 15.15 11.14
N PRO A 52 -0.19 15.32 11.55
CA PRO A 52 0.91 15.52 10.62
C PRO A 52 1.11 14.34 9.66
N VAL A 53 1.31 14.63 8.37
CA VAL A 53 1.48 13.61 7.31
C VAL A 53 2.82 13.79 6.61
N CYS A 54 3.53 12.68 6.40
CA CYS A 54 4.70 12.60 5.53
C CYS A 54 4.42 11.59 4.42
N GLN A 55 4.47 12.03 3.16
CA GLN A 55 4.24 11.15 2.02
C GLN A 55 5.55 10.49 1.57
N LEU A 56 5.52 9.18 1.34
CA LEU A 56 6.61 8.40 0.73
C LEU A 56 6.22 8.00 -0.69
N SER A 57 7.09 8.26 -1.67
CA SER A 57 6.86 7.88 -3.07
C SER A 57 7.27 6.43 -3.35
N ILE A 58 6.55 5.77 -4.24
CA ILE A 58 6.95 4.48 -4.84
C ILE A 58 8.01 4.65 -5.94
N GLN A 59 8.77 3.58 -6.22
CA GLN A 59 9.77 3.55 -7.29
C GLN A 59 9.34 2.58 -8.40
N LEU A 60 8.71 3.10 -9.46
CA LEU A 60 8.09 2.31 -10.54
C LEU A 60 9.02 1.34 -11.28
N ARG A 61 10.34 1.54 -11.21
CA ARG A 61 11.35 0.68 -11.86
C ARG A 61 11.93 -0.36 -10.90
N LYS A 62 11.35 -0.53 -9.72
CA LYS A 62 11.77 -1.45 -8.66
C LYS A 62 10.68 -2.47 -8.40
N ASP A 63 11.07 -3.63 -7.90
CA ASP A 63 10.17 -4.75 -7.66
C ASP A 63 9.47 -4.66 -6.28
N ALA A 64 8.56 -5.61 -6.05
CA ALA A 64 7.84 -5.78 -4.79
C ALA A 64 8.79 -5.93 -3.59
N LYS A 65 9.83 -6.75 -3.72
CA LYS A 65 10.82 -7.01 -2.66
C LYS A 65 11.58 -5.75 -2.26
N HIS A 66 11.92 -4.87 -3.21
CA HIS A 66 12.52 -3.57 -2.92
C HIS A 66 11.62 -2.71 -2.04
N HIS A 67 10.32 -2.63 -2.34
CA HIS A 67 9.35 -1.86 -1.54
C HIS A 67 9.11 -2.48 -0.17
N TYR A 68 9.08 -3.82 -0.07
CA TYR A 68 9.06 -4.52 1.21
C TYR A 68 10.28 -4.19 2.08
N ASN A 69 11.47 -4.18 1.50
CA ASN A 69 12.69 -3.83 2.22
C ASN A 69 12.72 -2.36 2.68
N ILE A 70 12.11 -1.43 1.92
CA ILE A 70 11.88 -0.06 2.40
C ILE A 70 10.97 -0.10 3.63
N GLY A 71 9.85 -0.82 3.55
CA GLY A 71 8.95 -1.02 4.68
C GLY A 71 9.68 -1.55 5.91
N ARG A 72 10.52 -2.58 5.74
CA ARG A 72 11.34 -3.18 6.80
C ARG A 72 12.22 -2.16 7.52
N ALA A 73 12.85 -1.25 6.76
CA ALA A 73 13.66 -0.19 7.34
C ALA A 73 12.82 0.82 8.16
N LEU A 74 11.53 0.95 7.86
CA LEU A 74 10.60 1.84 8.54
C LEU A 74 9.92 1.23 9.77
N ALA A 75 10.12 -0.07 10.05
CA ALA A 75 9.49 -0.75 11.18
C ALA A 75 9.66 -0.04 12.54
N PRO A 76 10.83 0.57 12.89
CA PRO A 76 11.00 1.29 14.14
C PRO A 76 10.03 2.45 14.35
N LEU A 77 9.51 3.06 13.28
CA LEU A 77 8.60 4.20 13.38
C LEU A 77 7.29 3.86 14.11
N ARG A 78 6.89 2.58 14.14
CA ARG A 78 5.70 2.13 14.88
C ARG A 78 5.86 2.33 16.38
N GLU A 79 7.06 2.08 16.91
CA GLU A 79 7.41 2.31 18.31
C GLU A 79 7.56 3.81 18.61
N GLU A 80 7.82 4.62 17.58
CA GLU A 80 7.89 6.08 17.64
C GLU A 80 6.50 6.76 17.50
N GLY A 81 5.41 5.99 17.51
CA GLY A 81 4.03 6.51 17.45
C GLY A 81 3.55 6.90 16.05
N VAL A 82 4.19 6.40 14.99
CA VAL A 82 3.82 6.69 13.60
C VAL A 82 2.91 5.60 13.03
N LEU A 83 1.77 6.01 12.48
CA LEU A 83 0.91 5.16 11.67
C LEU A 83 1.42 5.11 10.21
N ILE A 84 1.74 3.91 9.72
CA ILE A 84 2.14 3.69 8.33
C ILE A 84 0.94 3.18 7.53
N VAL A 85 0.58 3.89 6.46
CA VAL A 85 -0.56 3.57 5.60
C VAL A 85 -0.08 3.29 4.18
N GLY A 86 -0.32 2.06 3.71
CA GLY A 86 -0.17 1.70 2.30
C GLY A 86 -1.50 1.87 1.57
N SER A 87 -1.66 2.96 0.82
CA SER A 87 -2.88 3.23 0.05
C SER A 87 -2.71 2.79 -1.40
N GLY A 88 -3.58 1.90 -1.86
CA GLY A 88 -3.49 1.25 -3.17
C GLY A 88 -4.74 0.42 -3.47
N SER A 89 -4.59 -0.63 -4.28
CA SER A 89 -5.69 -1.54 -4.62
C SER A 89 -5.17 -2.96 -4.77
N ALA A 90 -5.93 -3.96 -4.29
CA ALA A 90 -5.54 -5.37 -4.41
C ALA A 90 -5.63 -5.87 -5.87
N THR A 91 -6.45 -5.24 -6.69
CA THR A 91 -6.53 -5.45 -8.14
C THR A 91 -6.70 -4.10 -8.83
N HIS A 92 -5.96 -3.86 -9.91
CA HIS A 92 -5.97 -2.54 -10.58
C HIS A 92 -5.66 -2.66 -12.08
N ASN A 93 -6.63 -3.16 -12.83
CA ASN A 93 -6.57 -3.20 -14.30
C ASN A 93 -7.69 -2.36 -14.91
N LEU A 94 -7.33 -1.13 -15.29
CA LEU A 94 -8.28 -0.18 -15.86
C LEU A 94 -8.85 -0.61 -17.23
N ARG A 95 -8.23 -1.60 -17.90
CA ARG A 95 -8.70 -2.15 -19.18
C ARG A 95 -9.84 -3.14 -19.02
N ASP A 96 -9.99 -3.70 -17.82
CA ASP A 96 -10.98 -4.73 -17.49
C ASP A 96 -12.07 -4.18 -16.56
N LEU A 97 -12.23 -2.86 -16.49
CA LEU A 97 -13.33 -2.25 -15.74
C LEU A 97 -14.64 -2.49 -16.48
N ASP A 98 -15.65 -2.88 -15.71
CA ASP A 98 -17.02 -3.03 -16.20
C ASP A 98 -17.95 -2.18 -15.32
N PHE A 99 -18.47 -1.09 -15.89
CA PHE A 99 -19.34 -0.14 -15.20
C PHE A 99 -20.75 -0.71 -14.95
N ASP A 100 -21.15 -1.75 -15.69
CA ASP A 100 -22.44 -2.41 -15.56
C ASP A 100 -22.34 -3.73 -14.77
N ALA A 101 -21.14 -4.04 -14.25
CA ALA A 101 -20.89 -5.25 -13.49
C ALA A 101 -21.80 -5.35 -12.27
N LYS A 102 -22.54 -6.47 -12.20
CA LYS A 102 -23.33 -6.85 -11.02
C LYS A 102 -22.55 -7.76 -10.07
N ASP A 103 -21.59 -8.49 -10.63
CA ASP A 103 -20.79 -9.49 -9.93
C ASP A 103 -19.29 -9.25 -10.18
N VAL A 104 -18.47 -9.80 -9.28
CA VAL A 104 -17.00 -9.75 -9.40
C VAL A 104 -16.56 -10.72 -10.48
N THR A 105 -15.60 -10.30 -11.31
CA THR A 105 -15.04 -11.18 -12.34
C THR A 105 -14.21 -12.29 -11.68
N PRO A 106 -14.37 -13.58 -12.07
CA PRO A 106 -13.72 -14.70 -11.37
C PRO A 106 -12.21 -14.56 -11.19
N TRP A 107 -11.48 -14.11 -12.22
CA TRP A 107 -10.02 -13.94 -12.13
C TRP A 107 -9.61 -12.93 -11.05
N ALA A 108 -10.43 -11.89 -10.83
CA ALA A 108 -10.15 -10.84 -9.86
C ALA A 108 -10.38 -11.37 -8.45
N ALA A 109 -11.48 -12.11 -8.24
CA ALA A 109 -11.75 -12.81 -6.98
C ALA A 109 -10.68 -13.85 -6.66
N GLU A 110 -10.18 -14.60 -7.65
CA GLU A 110 -9.09 -15.58 -7.47
C GLU A 110 -7.79 -14.91 -7.02
N PHE A 111 -7.41 -13.77 -7.59
CA PHE A 111 -6.24 -13.00 -7.13
C PHE A 111 -6.44 -12.46 -5.71
N ASP A 112 -7.59 -11.85 -5.42
CA ASP A 112 -7.88 -11.25 -4.11
C ASP A 112 -7.94 -12.31 -2.99
N ASN A 113 -8.54 -13.48 -3.26
CA ASN A 113 -8.56 -14.59 -2.32
C ASN A 113 -7.15 -15.15 -2.06
N TRP A 114 -6.35 -15.34 -3.12
CA TRP A 114 -4.94 -15.74 -2.96
C TRP A 114 -4.15 -14.73 -2.12
N LEU A 115 -4.40 -13.43 -2.33
CA LEU A 115 -3.73 -12.37 -1.60
C LEU A 115 -4.13 -12.39 -0.12
N GLU A 116 -5.43 -12.45 0.18
CA GLU A 116 -5.94 -12.57 1.54
C GLU A 116 -5.30 -13.77 2.24
N GLU A 117 -5.40 -14.96 1.66
CA GLU A 117 -4.82 -16.18 2.22
C GLU A 117 -3.32 -16.06 2.46
N SER A 118 -2.60 -15.39 1.57
CA SER A 118 -1.17 -15.16 1.73
C SER A 118 -0.86 -14.21 2.89
N LEU A 119 -1.61 -13.12 3.00
CA LEU A 119 -1.40 -12.10 4.03
C LEU A 119 -1.79 -12.59 5.44
N VAL A 120 -2.94 -13.25 5.59
CA VAL A 120 -3.43 -13.74 6.89
C VAL A 120 -2.56 -14.89 7.44
N ASN A 121 -1.95 -15.67 6.55
CA ASN A 121 -1.03 -16.76 6.91
C ASN A 121 0.44 -16.33 6.97
N GLY A 122 0.75 -15.04 6.77
CA GLY A 122 2.12 -14.52 6.85
C GLY A 122 3.04 -15.01 5.71
N ARG A 123 2.49 -15.43 4.56
CA ARG A 123 3.24 -15.88 3.37
C ARG A 123 3.81 -14.70 2.58
N TYR A 124 4.54 -13.80 3.26
CA TYR A 124 5.01 -12.54 2.68
C TYR A 124 6.05 -12.75 1.56
N GLU A 125 6.78 -13.86 1.56
CA GLU A 125 7.62 -14.24 0.43
C GLU A 125 6.81 -14.51 -0.83
N ASP A 126 5.67 -15.23 -0.71
CA ASP A 126 4.77 -15.47 -1.84
C ASP A 126 4.19 -14.15 -2.38
N VAL A 127 3.81 -13.23 -1.49
CA VAL A 127 3.34 -11.89 -1.88
C VAL A 127 4.45 -11.10 -2.58
N ASN A 128 5.68 -11.11 -2.05
CA ASN A 128 6.82 -10.46 -2.69
C ASN A 128 7.18 -11.04 -4.06
N ASP A 129 6.86 -12.31 -4.30
CA ASP A 129 7.02 -13.01 -5.59
C ASP A 129 5.68 -13.16 -6.36
N TYR A 130 4.68 -12.28 -6.10
CA TYR A 130 3.32 -12.39 -6.66
C TYR A 130 3.30 -12.59 -8.18
N GLU A 131 4.22 -11.98 -8.94
CA GLU A 131 4.29 -12.15 -10.40
C GLU A 131 4.43 -13.60 -10.86
N LYS A 132 5.02 -14.46 -10.01
CA LYS A 132 5.23 -15.89 -10.25
C LYS A 132 4.25 -16.77 -9.50
N LYS A 133 3.77 -16.32 -8.35
CA LYS A 133 3.01 -17.12 -7.38
C LYS A 133 1.51 -16.88 -7.43
N ALA A 134 1.07 -15.67 -7.77
CA ALA A 134 -0.32 -15.29 -7.77
C ALA A 134 -1.01 -15.72 -9.08
N PRO A 135 -2.26 -16.20 -9.02
CA PRO A 135 -3.06 -16.41 -10.21
C PRO A 135 -3.32 -15.05 -10.87
N HIS A 136 -3.23 -14.95 -12.21
CA HIS A 136 -3.58 -13.72 -12.95
C HIS A 136 -2.79 -12.45 -12.60
N ALA A 137 -1.59 -12.56 -11.99
CA ALA A 137 -0.82 -11.40 -11.51
C ALA A 137 -0.68 -10.25 -12.53
N LYS A 138 -0.29 -10.57 -13.78
CA LYS A 138 -0.14 -9.57 -14.85
C LYS A 138 -1.47 -8.97 -15.32
N ARG A 139 -2.57 -9.69 -15.14
CA ARG A 139 -3.92 -9.20 -15.44
C ARG A 139 -4.45 -8.34 -14.30
N ALA A 140 -4.20 -8.69 -13.04
CA ALA A 140 -4.54 -7.88 -11.87
C ALA A 140 -3.76 -6.56 -11.85
N HIS A 141 -2.48 -6.61 -12.23
CA HIS A 141 -1.58 -5.48 -12.26
C HIS A 141 -0.77 -5.41 -13.56
N PRO A 142 -1.35 -4.89 -14.65
CA PRO A 142 -0.57 -4.55 -15.85
C PRO A 142 0.54 -3.54 -15.52
N TRP A 143 0.25 -2.66 -14.56
CA TRP A 143 1.21 -1.81 -13.86
C TRP A 143 1.00 -1.99 -12.34
N PRO A 144 2.03 -2.39 -11.59
CA PRO A 144 1.90 -2.73 -10.16
C PRO A 144 2.08 -1.54 -9.22
N ASP A 145 1.98 -0.31 -9.73
CA ASP A 145 2.17 0.92 -8.95
C ASP A 145 1.17 1.03 -7.78
N HIS A 146 -0.07 0.59 -7.98
CA HIS A 146 -1.11 0.54 -6.95
C HIS A 146 -0.98 -0.66 -6.00
N PHE A 147 -0.07 -1.60 -6.27
CA PHE A 147 0.19 -2.76 -5.42
C PHE A 147 1.41 -2.56 -4.51
N TYR A 148 2.42 -1.82 -4.96
CA TYR A 148 3.63 -1.53 -4.17
C TYR A 148 3.41 -0.91 -2.77
N PRO A 149 2.39 -0.05 -2.52
CA PRO A 149 2.10 0.44 -1.19
C PRO A 149 1.83 -0.67 -0.16
N LEU A 150 1.21 -1.79 -0.58
CA LEU A 150 0.99 -2.95 0.28
C LEU A 150 2.31 -3.54 0.77
N HIS A 151 3.30 -3.67 -0.11
CA HIS A 151 4.61 -4.22 0.25
C HIS A 151 5.32 -3.36 1.29
N VAL A 152 5.21 -2.03 1.20
CA VAL A 152 5.77 -1.12 2.21
C VAL A 152 5.10 -1.33 3.56
N ALA A 153 3.76 -1.37 3.60
CA ALA A 153 3.03 -1.60 4.84
C ALA A 153 3.35 -2.97 5.47
N MET A 154 3.42 -4.01 4.64
CA MET A 154 3.81 -5.38 5.02
C MET A 154 5.26 -5.48 5.53
N GLY A 155 6.18 -4.70 4.96
CA GLY A 155 7.55 -4.64 5.47
C GLY A 155 7.63 -3.95 6.82
N ALA A 156 6.86 -2.87 6.98
CA ALA A 156 6.89 -2.04 8.19
C ALA A 156 6.19 -2.70 9.39
N SER A 157 5.33 -3.68 9.16
CA SER A 157 4.68 -4.43 10.23
C SER A 157 5.63 -5.34 11.01
N GLY A 158 6.85 -5.57 10.52
CA GLY A 158 7.89 -6.31 11.25
C GLY A 158 7.78 -7.83 11.11
N ASP A 159 8.78 -8.53 11.64
CA ASP A 159 8.85 -10.00 11.61
C ASP A 159 7.66 -10.63 12.33
N ASN A 160 7.18 -11.76 11.82
CA ASN A 160 6.04 -12.52 12.36
C ASN A 160 4.68 -11.79 12.40
N SER A 161 4.59 -10.58 11.86
CA SER A 161 3.31 -9.90 11.73
C SER A 161 2.36 -10.70 10.83
N LYS A 162 1.07 -10.60 11.14
CA LYS A 162 0.00 -11.15 10.32
C LYS A 162 -0.98 -10.04 9.96
N ALA A 163 -1.64 -10.22 8.83
CA ALA A 163 -2.71 -9.34 8.42
C ALA A 163 -4.07 -9.82 8.96
N GLU A 164 -4.93 -8.88 9.28
CA GLU A 164 -6.35 -9.03 9.51
C GLU A 164 -7.08 -8.32 8.36
N LEU A 165 -7.99 -9.02 7.67
CA LEU A 165 -8.88 -8.38 6.70
C LEU A 165 -9.93 -7.56 7.47
N ILE A 166 -9.88 -6.24 7.34
CA ILE A 166 -10.78 -5.33 8.07
C ILE A 166 -11.92 -4.80 7.21
N HIS A 167 -11.81 -4.93 5.88
CA HIS A 167 -12.86 -4.54 4.94
C HIS A 167 -12.69 -5.29 3.62
N ARG A 168 -13.81 -5.67 2.99
CA ARG A 168 -13.85 -6.17 1.62
C ARG A 168 -15.04 -5.58 0.90
N SER A 169 -14.78 -4.96 -0.23
CA SER A 169 -15.82 -4.55 -1.18
C SER A 169 -15.21 -4.47 -2.57
N TRP A 170 -16.06 -4.40 -3.57
CA TRP A 170 -15.66 -4.41 -4.97
C TRP A 170 -16.30 -3.27 -5.73
N GLY A 171 -15.62 -2.79 -6.76
CA GLY A 171 -16.12 -1.80 -7.70
C GLY A 171 -15.82 -2.21 -9.13
N LEU A 172 -16.68 -1.81 -10.06
CA LEU A 172 -16.47 -1.93 -11.50
C LEU A 172 -16.08 -3.36 -11.96
N GLY A 173 -16.64 -4.38 -11.29
CA GLY A 173 -16.40 -5.81 -11.55
C GLY A 173 -15.02 -6.35 -11.15
N THR A 174 -13.98 -5.51 -11.11
CA THR A 174 -12.59 -5.96 -10.99
C THR A 174 -11.74 -5.18 -9.99
N LEU A 175 -12.20 -4.06 -9.42
CA LEU A 175 -11.45 -3.30 -8.41
C LEU A 175 -11.77 -3.81 -7.01
N SER A 176 -10.78 -4.40 -6.36
CA SER A 176 -10.88 -4.81 -4.95
C SER A 176 -10.48 -3.65 -4.04
N TYR A 177 -11.35 -3.34 -3.07
CA TYR A 177 -11.09 -2.42 -1.97
C TYR A 177 -10.76 -3.18 -0.68
N ALA A 178 -10.23 -4.40 -0.78
CA ALA A 178 -9.77 -5.16 0.38
C ALA A 178 -8.76 -4.33 1.18
N SER A 179 -9.02 -4.18 2.47
CA SER A 179 -8.18 -3.40 3.39
C SER A 179 -7.70 -4.29 4.52
N TYR A 180 -6.43 -4.15 4.87
CA TYR A 180 -5.77 -5.01 5.83
C TYR A 180 -5.16 -4.18 6.96
N LYS A 181 -5.30 -4.68 8.18
CA LYS A 181 -4.58 -4.20 9.36
C LYS A 181 -3.48 -5.20 9.67
N PHE A 182 -2.26 -4.71 9.87
CA PHE A 182 -1.14 -5.56 10.26
C PHE A 182 -0.91 -5.44 11.77
N THR A 183 -0.88 -6.58 12.46
CA THR A 183 -0.56 -6.67 13.88
C THR A 183 0.66 -7.57 14.06
N ALA A 184 1.63 -7.10 14.85
CA ALA A 184 2.72 -7.91 15.38
C ALA A 184 2.44 -8.18 16.85
#